data_AF-A0A537GNL6-F1
#
_entry.id   AF-A0A537GNL6-F1
#
_cell.length_a   1.000
_cell.length_b   1.000
_cell.length_c   1.000
_cell.angle_alpha   90.00
_cell.angle_beta   90.00
_cell.angle_gamma   90.00
#
_symmetry.space_group_name_H-M   'P 1'
#
loop_
_entity.id
_entity.type
_entity.pdbx_description
1 polymer ?
#
loop_
_entity_poly.entity_id
_entity_poly.type
_entity_poly.pdbx_seq_one_letter_code
_entity_poly.pdbx_strand_id
1 'polypeptide(L)'
;MLGLFGKKKKQTPTAGNPAGNPEPSVLNKLQEITGNDAEMYQSLSRLLFLDPKKITTSFEDAISQARTFESMGNKTRTEVWYRIAGGIALYRGDAENVRKFFEKASSIAGDSRPEYRTVASRSQDAVNLAGKFYETM
;
A
#
# COMPACT_ATOMS: atom_id res chain seq x y z
N MET A 1 51.91 -2.00 27.13
CA MET A 1 51.29 -2.94 28.08
C MET A 1 50.23 -2.22 28.87
N LEU A 2 48.99 -2.73 28.84
CA LEU A 2 47.99 -2.75 29.92
C LEU A 2 46.67 -3.17 29.26
N GLY A 3 46.49 -4.49 29.15
CA GLY A 3 45.16 -5.05 28.92
C GLY A 3 44.35 -4.98 30.22
N LEU A 4 43.03 -5.05 30.11
CA LEU A 4 42.20 -5.64 31.16
C LEU A 4 40.83 -6.08 30.57
N PHE A 5 40.71 -7.40 30.41
CA PHE A 5 39.58 -8.29 30.65
C PHE A 5 38.13 -7.80 30.56
N GLY A 6 37.33 -8.60 29.85
CA GLY A 6 35.92 -8.38 29.58
C GLY A 6 34.95 -8.79 30.68
N LYS A 7 33.67 -8.52 30.41
CA LYS A 7 32.52 -9.18 31.04
C LYS A 7 31.42 -9.38 29.99
N LYS A 8 31.16 -10.64 29.65
CA LYS A 8 29.88 -11.06 29.04
C LYS A 8 28.78 -10.88 30.08
N LYS A 9 27.68 -10.20 29.73
CA LYS A 9 26.46 -10.20 30.53
C LYS A 9 25.39 -10.99 29.75
N LYS A 10 25.03 -12.17 30.27
CA LYS A 10 23.87 -12.96 29.86
C LYS A 10 22.61 -12.39 30.54
N GLN A 11 21.60 -12.14 29.70
CA GLN A 11 20.14 -12.15 29.88
C GLN A 11 19.49 -11.98 31.27
N THR A 12 18.49 -11.08 31.30
CA THR A 12 17.13 -11.42 31.73
C THR A 12 16.11 -10.63 30.88
N PRO A 13 14.92 -11.20 30.59
CA PRO A 13 14.02 -10.73 29.54
C PRO A 13 13.05 -9.69 30.08
N THR A 14 12.91 -8.56 29.38
CA THR A 14 11.82 -7.61 29.61
C THR A 14 10.85 -7.73 28.45
N ALA A 15 9.68 -8.28 28.76
CA ALA A 15 8.50 -8.24 27.91
C ALA A 15 8.14 -6.79 27.59
N GLY A 16 8.03 -6.49 26.30
CA GLY A 16 7.58 -5.22 25.77
C GLY A 16 7.41 -5.36 24.27
N ASN A 17 6.17 -5.52 23.83
CA ASN A 17 5.75 -5.74 22.45
C ASN A 17 6.53 -4.88 21.44
N PRO A 18 7.14 -5.45 20.39
CA PRO A 18 7.33 -4.70 19.17
C PRO A 18 6.01 -4.69 18.39
N ALA A 19 5.63 -3.50 17.93
CA ALA A 19 4.50 -3.26 17.05
C ALA A 19 4.43 -4.31 15.93
N GLY A 20 3.23 -4.87 15.73
CA GLY A 20 2.99 -5.97 14.81
C GLY A 20 3.49 -5.66 13.40
N ASN A 21 4.51 -6.40 12.97
CA ASN A 21 4.68 -6.73 11.56
C ASN A 21 3.33 -7.27 11.06
N PRO A 22 2.87 -6.93 9.84
CA PRO A 22 1.72 -7.59 9.28
C PRO A 22 1.95 -9.10 9.38
N GLU A 23 1.03 -9.78 10.06
CA GLU A 23 1.08 -11.22 10.35
C GLU A 23 1.54 -11.97 9.09
N PRO A 24 2.49 -12.91 9.20
CA PRO A 24 2.98 -13.71 8.07
C PRO A 24 1.88 -14.29 7.17
N SER A 25 0.66 -14.44 7.70
CA SER A 25 -0.51 -14.95 7.00
C SER A 25 -1.06 -14.06 5.87
N VAL A 26 -1.07 -12.73 6.01
CA VAL A 26 -1.72 -11.84 5.02
C VAL A 26 -0.87 -11.69 3.76
N LEU A 27 0.44 -11.51 3.93
CA LEU A 27 1.37 -11.41 2.80
C LEU A 27 1.52 -12.74 2.06
N ASN A 28 1.46 -13.87 2.77
CA ASN A 28 1.44 -15.20 2.15
C ASN A 28 0.20 -15.38 1.27
N LYS A 29 -0.98 -14.99 1.74
CA LYS A 29 -2.21 -15.04 0.93
C LYS A 29 -2.10 -14.20 -0.35
N LEU A 30 -1.59 -12.97 -0.25
CA LEU A 30 -1.39 -12.12 -1.43
C LEU A 30 -0.38 -12.76 -2.41
N GLN A 31 0.69 -13.37 -1.89
CA GLN A 31 1.68 -14.08 -2.70
C GLN A 31 1.07 -15.29 -3.42
N GLU A 32 0.22 -16.07 -2.75
CA GLU A 32 -0.51 -17.18 -3.37
C GLU A 32 -1.45 -16.70 -4.49
N ILE A 33 -2.16 -15.60 -4.26
CA ILE A 33 -3.11 -15.01 -5.24
C ILE A 33 -2.40 -14.48 -6.48
N THR A 34 -1.22 -13.88 -6.30
CA THR A 34 -0.42 -13.29 -7.39
C THR A 34 0.46 -14.32 -8.09
N GLY A 35 0.75 -15.46 -7.45
CA GLY A 35 1.51 -16.56 -8.04
C GLY A 35 2.90 -16.11 -8.49
N ASN A 36 3.18 -16.27 -9.79
CA ASN A 36 4.49 -15.90 -10.37
C ASN A 36 4.58 -14.41 -10.78
N ASP A 37 3.52 -13.63 -10.59
CA ASP A 37 3.49 -12.20 -10.93
C ASP A 37 4.11 -11.37 -9.81
N ALA A 38 5.45 -11.41 -9.73
CA ALA A 38 6.21 -10.68 -8.72
C ALA A 38 5.96 -9.17 -8.78
N GLU A 39 5.69 -8.62 -9.96
CA GLU A 39 5.44 -7.19 -10.12
C GLU A 39 4.09 -6.78 -9.53
N MET A 40 3.02 -7.58 -9.75
CA MET A 40 1.72 -7.33 -9.11
C MET A 40 1.79 -7.56 -7.62
N TYR A 41 2.50 -8.60 -7.17
CA TYR A 41 2.70 -8.84 -5.75
C TYR A 41 3.28 -7.61 -5.06
N GLN A 42 4.42 -7.10 -5.56
CA GLN A 42 5.08 -5.94 -4.96
C GLN A 42 4.25 -4.65 -5.03
N SER A 43 3.48 -4.49 -6.11
CA SER A 43 2.65 -3.30 -6.28
C SER A 43 1.43 -3.33 -5.36
N LEU A 44 0.70 -4.45 -5.33
CA LEU A 44 -0.48 -4.62 -4.50
C LEU A 44 -0.14 -4.68 -3.00
N SER A 45 1.01 -5.25 -2.61
CA SER A 45 1.45 -5.27 -1.21
C SER A 45 1.65 -3.87 -0.62
N ARG A 46 1.87 -2.86 -1.47
CA ARG A 46 2.04 -1.45 -1.10
C ARG A 46 0.75 -0.65 -1.16
N LEU A 47 -0.24 -1.12 -1.90
CA LEU A 47 -1.40 -0.33 -2.33
C LEU A 47 -2.74 -0.82 -1.78
N LEU A 48 -2.86 -2.12 -1.46
CA LEU A 48 -4.06 -2.65 -0.86
C LEU A 48 -4.24 -2.15 0.56
N PHE A 49 -5.49 -1.89 0.93
CA PHE A 49 -5.83 -1.68 2.32
C PHE A 49 -5.82 -3.02 3.04
N LEU A 50 -5.24 -3.08 4.23
CA LEU A 50 -5.28 -4.32 5.02
C LEU A 50 -6.69 -4.62 5.52
N ASP A 51 -7.46 -3.58 5.84
CA ASP A 51 -8.86 -3.68 6.26
C ASP A 51 -9.66 -2.51 5.66
N PRO A 52 -10.23 -2.71 4.46
CA PRO A 52 -10.95 -1.64 3.77
C PRO A 52 -12.23 -1.20 4.52
N LYS A 53 -12.78 -2.02 5.42
CA LYS A 53 -13.98 -1.68 6.22
C LYS A 53 -13.68 -0.65 7.31
N LYS A 54 -12.41 -0.48 7.69
CA LYS A 54 -11.96 0.55 8.64
C LYS A 54 -11.65 1.90 8.00
N ILE A 55 -11.71 2.00 6.67
CA ILE A 55 -11.49 3.25 5.97
C ILE A 55 -12.73 4.14 6.13
N THR A 56 -12.61 5.20 6.92
CA THR A 56 -13.71 6.15 7.20
C THR A 56 -13.86 7.23 6.14
N THR A 57 -12.87 7.39 5.27
CA THR A 57 -12.91 8.35 4.17
C THR A 57 -13.75 7.80 3.03
N SER A 58 -14.77 8.54 2.59
CA SER A 58 -15.52 8.19 1.39
C SER A 58 -14.66 8.36 0.12
N PHE A 59 -15.11 7.75 -0.97
CA PHE A 59 -14.43 7.89 -2.26
C PHE A 59 -14.52 9.33 -2.78
N GLU A 60 -15.68 9.94 -2.59
CA GLU A 60 -16.00 11.30 -3.00
C GLU A 60 -15.14 12.31 -2.23
N ASP A 61 -14.96 12.10 -0.92
CA ASP A 61 -14.08 12.92 -0.08
C ASP A 61 -12.62 12.79 -0.53
N ALA A 62 -12.15 11.57 -0.81
CA ALA A 62 -10.78 11.36 -1.28
C ALA A 62 -10.51 12.14 -2.59
N ILE A 63 -11.46 12.11 -3.53
CA ILE A 63 -11.37 12.86 -4.80
C ILE A 63 -11.41 14.37 -4.55
N SER A 64 -12.32 14.84 -3.69
CA SER A 64 -12.46 16.25 -3.35
C SER A 64 -11.18 16.82 -2.74
N GLN A 65 -10.58 16.06 -1.81
CA GLN A 65 -9.31 16.44 -1.19
C GLN A 65 -8.16 16.45 -2.18
N ALA A 66 -8.06 15.43 -3.05
CA ALA A 66 -7.03 15.40 -4.08
C ALA A 66 -7.08 16.64 -4.97
N ARG A 67 -8.28 17.02 -5.45
CA ARG A 67 -8.49 18.20 -6.29
C ARG A 67 -8.20 19.52 -5.56
N THR A 68 -8.54 19.60 -4.27
CA THR A 68 -8.25 20.77 -3.43
C THR A 68 -6.75 20.97 -3.29
N PHE A 69 -5.99 19.92 -3.00
CA PHE A 69 -4.53 20.05 -2.91
C PHE A 69 -3.88 20.27 -4.27
N GLU A 70 -4.46 19.72 -5.36
CA GLU A 70 -4.01 19.95 -6.73
C GLU A 70 -4.12 21.44 -7.09
N SER A 71 -5.25 22.08 -6.79
CA SER A 71 -5.47 23.51 -7.05
C SER A 71 -4.58 24.42 -6.19
N MET A 72 -4.20 23.97 -4.99
CA MET A 72 -3.24 24.65 -4.12
C MET A 72 -1.78 24.41 -4.53
N GLY A 73 -1.50 23.59 -5.54
CA GLY A 73 -0.14 23.23 -5.97
C GLY A 73 0.61 22.32 -4.99
N ASN A 74 -0.08 21.74 -4.00
CA ASN A 74 0.53 20.86 -3.01
C ASN A 74 0.69 19.43 -3.56
N LYS A 75 1.78 19.21 -4.29
CA LYS A 75 2.07 17.93 -4.97
C LYS A 75 2.04 16.73 -4.02
N THR A 76 2.68 16.83 -2.84
CA THR A 76 2.76 15.73 -1.87
C THR A 76 1.38 15.31 -1.39
N ARG A 77 0.53 16.26 -0.98
CA ARG A 77 -0.83 15.94 -0.54
C ARG A 77 -1.70 15.44 -1.70
N THR A 78 -1.52 16.00 -2.89
CA THR A 78 -2.25 15.58 -4.10
C THR A 78 -1.97 14.11 -4.44
N GLU A 79 -0.70 13.70 -4.45
CA GLU A 79 -0.30 12.30 -4.67
C GLU A 79 -0.92 11.36 -3.64
N VAL A 80 -0.83 11.70 -2.36
CA VAL A 80 -1.38 10.87 -1.28
C VAL A 80 -2.88 10.67 -1.44
N TRP A 81 -3.64 11.73 -1.74
CA TRP A 81 -5.09 11.64 -1.87
C TRP A 81 -5.52 10.90 -3.13
N TYR A 82 -4.79 11.06 -4.25
CA TYR A 82 -5.05 10.22 -5.43
C TYR A 82 -4.70 8.74 -5.19
N ARG A 83 -3.65 8.43 -4.43
CA ARG A 83 -3.40 7.04 -3.98
C ARG A 83 -4.55 6.51 -3.14
N ILE A 84 -5.09 7.30 -2.20
CA ILE A 84 -6.22 6.86 -1.36
C ILE A 84 -7.45 6.58 -2.23
N ALA A 85 -7.78 7.47 -3.18
CA ALA A 85 -8.87 7.25 -4.13
C ALA A 85 -8.66 5.99 -4.97
N GLY A 86 -7.44 5.75 -5.47
CA GLY A 86 -7.07 4.52 -6.20
C GLY A 86 -7.19 3.25 -5.34
N GLY A 87 -6.79 3.31 -4.07
CA GLY A 87 -6.94 2.21 -3.12
C GLY A 87 -8.41 1.87 -2.83
N ILE A 88 -9.27 2.90 -2.71
CA ILE A 88 -10.72 2.69 -2.56
C ILE A 88 -11.30 2.08 -3.85
N ALA A 89 -10.86 2.52 -5.02
CA ALA A 89 -11.28 1.95 -6.30
C ALA A 89 -10.86 0.47 -6.44
N LEU A 90 -9.65 0.09 -5.98
CA LEU A 90 -9.22 -1.32 -5.91
C LEU A 90 -10.19 -2.15 -5.08
N TYR A 91 -10.59 -1.67 -3.91
CA TYR A 91 -11.56 -2.36 -3.06
C TYR A 91 -12.96 -2.47 -3.69
N ARG A 92 -13.40 -1.43 -4.42
CA ARG A 92 -14.69 -1.42 -5.12
C ARG A 92 -14.71 -2.26 -6.40
N GLY A 93 -13.57 -2.79 -6.85
CA GLY A 93 -13.46 -3.50 -8.12
C GLY A 93 -13.56 -2.58 -9.35
N ASP A 94 -13.25 -1.30 -9.21
CA ASP A 94 -13.45 -0.28 -10.24
C ASP A 94 -12.17 -0.02 -11.05
N ALA A 95 -11.96 -0.80 -12.12
CA ALA A 95 -10.74 -0.76 -12.93
C ALA A 95 -10.52 0.60 -13.63
N GLU A 96 -11.59 1.31 -14.00
CA GLU A 96 -11.51 2.62 -14.64
C GLU A 96 -10.93 3.65 -13.68
N ASN A 97 -11.48 3.71 -12.46
CA ASN A 97 -11.00 4.65 -11.46
C ASN A 97 -9.64 4.24 -10.86
N VAL A 98 -9.32 2.94 -10.78
CA VAL A 98 -7.96 2.48 -10.46
C VAL A 98 -6.96 3.07 -11.46
N ARG A 99 -7.20 2.88 -12.76
CA ARG A 99 -6.33 3.43 -13.80
C ARG A 99 -6.19 4.96 -13.65
N LYS A 100 -7.31 5.68 -13.61
CA LYS A 100 -7.35 7.14 -13.54
C LYS A 100 -6.57 7.71 -12.36
N PHE A 101 -6.80 7.19 -11.15
CA PHE A 101 -6.22 7.77 -9.95
C PHE A 101 -4.76 7.37 -9.75
N PHE A 102 -4.37 6.16 -10.14
CA PHE A 102 -2.95 5.79 -10.12
C PHE A 102 -2.15 6.42 -11.26
N GLU A 103 -2.72 6.69 -12.43
CA GLU A 103 -2.08 7.55 -13.46
C GLU A 103 -1.82 8.96 -12.91
N LYS A 104 -2.82 9.57 -12.26
CA LYS A 104 -2.67 10.88 -11.62
C LYS A 104 -1.60 10.87 -10.52
N ALA A 105 -1.64 9.90 -9.60
CA ALA A 105 -0.61 9.76 -8.56
C ALA A 105 0.79 9.54 -9.17
N SER A 106 0.91 8.70 -10.20
CA SER A 106 2.16 8.43 -10.90
C SER A 106 2.74 9.68 -11.57
N SER A 107 1.90 10.52 -12.18
CA SER A 107 2.35 11.77 -12.82
C SER A 107 3.02 12.75 -11.85
N ILE A 108 2.71 12.64 -10.55
CA ILE A 108 3.25 13.49 -9.49
C ILE A 108 4.48 12.85 -8.86
N ALA A 109 4.41 11.55 -8.57
CA ALA A 109 5.48 10.81 -7.91
C ALA A 109 6.68 10.50 -8.83
N GLY A 110 6.46 10.48 -10.15
CA GLY A 110 7.46 10.03 -11.12
C GLY A 110 7.91 8.59 -10.83
N ASP A 111 9.21 8.33 -10.96
CA ASP A 111 9.77 6.98 -10.80
C ASP A 111 10.00 6.57 -9.33
N SER A 112 9.67 7.43 -8.36
CA SER A 112 9.79 7.09 -6.93
C SER A 112 8.74 6.09 -6.44
N ARG A 113 7.67 5.89 -7.22
CA ARG A 113 6.52 5.02 -6.93
C ARG A 113 6.15 4.19 -8.16
N PRO A 114 7.00 3.24 -8.59
CA PRO A 114 6.72 2.43 -9.78
C PRO A 114 5.41 1.64 -9.64
N GLU A 115 5.01 1.27 -8.41
CA GLU A 115 3.79 0.54 -8.13
C GLU A 115 2.53 1.20 -8.72
N TYR A 116 2.49 2.53 -8.85
CA TYR A 116 1.34 3.25 -9.41
C TYR A 116 1.18 2.99 -10.91
N ARG A 117 2.27 3.06 -11.66
CA ARG A 117 2.26 2.83 -13.12
C ARG A 117 1.85 1.39 -13.41
N THR A 118 2.39 0.47 -12.63
CA THR A 118 2.11 -0.95 -12.72
C THR A 118 0.62 -1.24 -12.54
N VAL A 119 -0.01 -0.83 -11.42
CA VAL A 119 -1.46 -1.06 -11.23
C VAL A 119 -2.34 -0.26 -12.18
N ALA A 120 -1.89 0.92 -12.64
CA ALA A 120 -2.65 1.71 -13.60
C ALA A 120 -2.70 1.05 -14.99
N SER A 121 -1.56 0.56 -15.47
CA SER A 121 -1.45 -0.10 -16.79
C SER A 121 -2.14 -1.46 -16.85
N ARG A 122 -2.29 -2.11 -15.70
CA ARG A 122 -2.91 -3.43 -15.53
C ARG A 122 -4.12 -3.37 -14.60
N SER A 123 -4.93 -2.32 -14.71
CA SER A 123 -5.98 -2.03 -13.73
C SER A 123 -7.02 -3.13 -13.60
N GLN A 124 -7.39 -3.82 -14.69
CA GLN A 124 -8.31 -4.95 -14.64
C GLN A 124 -7.73 -6.15 -13.87
N ASP A 125 -6.46 -6.47 -14.09
CA ASP A 125 -5.77 -7.54 -13.33
C ASP A 125 -5.70 -7.15 -11.85
N ALA A 126 -5.33 -5.90 -11.57
CA ALA A 126 -5.19 -5.39 -10.22
C ALA A 126 -6.50 -5.47 -9.43
N VAL A 127 -7.65 -5.10 -10.02
CA VAL A 127 -8.95 -5.25 -9.34
C VAL A 127 -9.34 -6.71 -9.14
N ASN A 128 -9.05 -7.60 -10.09
CA ASN A 128 -9.36 -9.02 -9.98
C ASN A 128 -8.56 -9.67 -8.83
N LEU A 129 -7.27 -9.35 -8.72
CA LEU A 129 -6.40 -9.84 -7.64
C LEU A 129 -6.77 -9.22 -6.30
N ALA A 130 -7.08 -7.92 -6.27
CA ALA A 130 -7.56 -7.24 -5.07
C ALA A 130 -8.87 -7.86 -4.55
N GLY A 131 -9.83 -8.14 -5.44
CA GLY A 131 -11.09 -8.81 -5.10
C GLY A 131 -10.85 -10.16 -4.40
N LYS A 132 -10.03 -11.03 -5.02
CA LYS A 132 -9.62 -12.31 -4.40
C LYS A 132 -8.99 -12.12 -3.03
N PHE A 133 -8.13 -11.11 -2.88
CA PHE A 133 -7.47 -10.84 -1.60
C PHE A 133 -8.50 -10.46 -0.52
N TYR A 134 -9.44 -9.58 -0.85
CA TYR A 134 -10.48 -9.14 0.08
C TYR A 134 -11.52 -10.22 0.39
N GLU A 135 -11.76 -11.17 -0.49
CA GLU A 135 -12.60 -12.35 -0.21
C GLU A 135 -11.99 -13.27 0.85
N THR A 136 -10.67 -13.19 1.07
CA THR A 136 -9.97 -14.01 2.07
C THR A 136 -9.86 -13.36 3.46
N MET A 137 -10.44 -12.15 3.63
CA MET A 137 -10.38 -11.29 4.83
C MET A 137 -11.72 -11.21 5.56
#